data_AF-A0A9D7M2V4-F1
#
_entry.id   AF-A0A9D7M2V4-F1
#
_cell.length_a   1.000
_cell.length_b   1.000
_cell.length_c   1.000
_cell.angle_alpha   90.00
_cell.angle_beta   90.00
_cell.angle_gamma   90.00
#
_symmetry.space_group_name_H-M   'P 1'
#
loop_
_entity.id
_entity.type
_entity.pdbx_description
1 polymer ?
#
loop_
_entity_poly.entity_id
_entity_poly.type
_entity_poly.pdbx_seq_one_letter_code
_entity_poly.pdbx_strand_id
1 'polypeptide(L)'
;MPKTVFFGSPVTHSEYSELRANCYRSYHYVSNSGLLVCPKFINPLINLRAFYNFISQHNDTVSGVRFYPGFSRDKLILSMCHDNVESTTPSEVWAQLDNNLYHSHDIPLINSDIVNARTLKRNYDENVYINGLPQVPGDRTRISRFYTFDEMTSLIDDNVPLRDYQNFCIQIEWGMVYDAMTTIFSSRCRVDNPNQHYGFTVLFHIKDSNGNSLIDTEQGYDPDNYSLSYLEVGTPCPPRCGII
;
A
#
# COMPACT_ATOMS: atom_id res chain seq x y z
N MET A 1 -7.98 26.65 -9.60
CA MET A 1 -8.99 25.58 -9.57
C MET A 1 -9.23 25.21 -8.11
N PRO A 2 -10.47 24.89 -7.69
CA PRO A 2 -10.71 24.39 -6.34
C PRO A 2 -9.94 23.08 -6.18
N LYS A 3 -9.08 22.98 -5.16
CA LYS A 3 -8.40 21.72 -4.84
C LYS A 3 -9.45 20.69 -4.46
N THR A 4 -9.51 19.59 -5.19
CA THR A 4 -10.29 18.41 -4.82
C THR A 4 -9.85 18.01 -3.42
N VAL A 5 -10.79 18.00 -2.48
CA VAL A 5 -10.53 17.57 -1.11
C VAL A 5 -10.19 16.08 -1.18
N PHE A 6 -8.99 15.73 -0.73
CA PHE A 6 -8.54 14.35 -0.58
C PHE A 6 -9.65 13.50 0.07
N PHE A 7 -10.02 12.39 -0.57
CA PHE A 7 -10.95 11.40 0.02
C PHE A 7 -10.28 10.50 1.08
N GLY A 8 -8.99 10.72 1.35
CA GLY A 8 -8.28 10.22 2.53
C GLY A 8 -7.55 11.36 3.24
N SER A 9 -7.95 11.71 4.46
CA SER A 9 -7.14 12.63 5.27
C SER A 9 -5.78 11.95 5.55
N PRO A 10 -4.65 12.60 5.25
CA PRO A 10 -3.32 12.05 5.49
C PRO A 10 -3.21 11.62 6.96
N VAL A 11 -2.49 10.53 7.21
CA VAL A 11 -2.23 10.12 8.58
C VAL A 11 -1.17 11.02 9.20
N THR A 12 -1.38 11.34 10.47
CA THR A 12 -0.40 12.04 11.29
C THR A 12 0.83 11.16 11.51
N HIS A 13 1.97 11.77 11.86
CA HIS A 13 3.19 11.04 12.22
C HIS A 13 3.01 10.07 13.38
N SER A 14 2.20 10.43 14.38
CA SER A 14 1.83 9.52 15.47
C SER A 14 1.05 8.32 14.98
N GLU A 15 0.10 8.52 14.07
CA GLU A 15 -0.67 7.43 13.47
C GLU A 15 0.22 6.53 12.60
N TYR A 16 1.15 7.10 11.82
CA TYR A 16 2.15 6.34 11.08
C TYR A 16 2.96 5.42 12.02
N SER A 17 3.51 5.98 13.10
CA SER A 17 4.32 5.25 14.07
C SER A 17 3.53 4.10 14.69
N GLU A 18 2.27 4.34 15.04
CA GLU A 18 1.35 3.32 15.55
C GLU A 18 1.08 2.22 14.52
N LEU A 19 0.74 2.57 13.27
CA LEU A 19 0.49 1.59 12.19
C LEU A 19 1.69 0.69 11.97
N ARG A 20 2.90 1.25 12.01
CA ARG A 20 4.17 0.54 11.82
C ARG A 20 4.55 -0.33 13.01
N ALA A 21 4.42 0.18 14.22
CA ALA A 21 4.72 -0.56 15.44
C ALA A 21 3.82 -1.79 15.58
N ASN A 22 2.55 -1.66 15.18
CA ASN A 22 1.61 -2.77 15.24
C ASN A 22 1.88 -3.86 14.19
N CYS A 23 2.51 -3.55 13.04
CA CYS A 23 2.91 -4.58 12.07
C CYS A 23 3.71 -5.72 12.73
N TYR A 24 4.78 -5.37 13.44
CA TYR A 24 5.70 -6.34 14.05
C TYR A 24 5.06 -7.17 15.18
N ARG A 25 4.04 -6.63 15.83
CA ARG A 25 3.34 -7.27 16.95
C ARG A 25 2.12 -8.07 16.51
N SER A 26 1.61 -7.83 15.30
CA SER A 26 0.37 -8.42 14.84
C SER A 26 0.56 -9.52 13.82
N TYR A 27 1.49 -9.35 12.88
CA TYR A 27 1.71 -10.32 11.81
C TYR A 27 2.60 -11.47 12.26
N HIS A 28 2.13 -12.70 12.04
CA HIS A 28 2.87 -13.91 12.38
C HIS A 28 2.66 -14.99 11.31
N TYR A 29 3.60 -15.92 11.21
CA TYR A 29 3.42 -17.18 10.49
C TYR A 29 3.99 -18.34 11.30
N VAL A 30 3.58 -19.57 10.98
CA VAL A 30 4.12 -20.77 11.62
C VAL A 30 5.37 -21.21 10.85
N SER A 31 6.53 -21.13 11.51
CA SER A 31 7.80 -21.62 10.96
C SER A 31 7.84 -23.14 10.80
N ASN A 32 8.82 -23.66 10.05
CA ASN A 32 9.03 -25.11 9.91
C ASN A 32 9.21 -25.85 11.24
N SER A 33 9.67 -25.14 12.29
CA SER A 33 9.79 -25.64 13.66
C SER A 33 8.49 -25.58 14.47
N GLY A 34 7.37 -25.13 13.89
CA GLY A 34 6.09 -24.96 14.57
C GLY A 34 5.96 -23.70 15.43
N LEU A 35 7.00 -22.85 15.46
CA LEU A 35 6.98 -21.59 16.22
C LEU A 35 6.28 -20.48 15.45
N LEU A 36 5.53 -19.62 16.14
CA LEU A 36 5.03 -18.36 15.60
C LEU A 36 6.17 -17.35 15.48
N VAL A 37 6.37 -16.82 14.27
CA VAL A 37 7.47 -15.90 13.95
C VAL A 37 6.91 -14.68 13.21
N CYS A 38 7.45 -13.50 13.51
CA CYS A 38 7.15 -12.28 12.76
C CYS A 38 7.79 -12.35 11.36
N PRO A 39 7.03 -12.16 10.27
CA PRO A 39 7.59 -12.16 8.92
C PRO A 39 8.46 -10.92 8.66
N LYS A 40 9.36 -11.04 7.69
CA LYS A 40 10.11 -9.91 7.14
C LYS A 40 9.22 -9.09 6.22
N PHE A 41 9.06 -7.81 6.51
CA PHE A 41 8.33 -6.89 5.65
C PHE A 41 9.21 -6.46 4.48
N ILE A 42 8.73 -6.65 3.25
CA ILE A 42 9.34 -6.08 2.05
C ILE A 42 8.71 -4.71 1.82
N ASN A 43 9.55 -3.67 1.92
CA ASN A 43 9.18 -2.26 1.79
C ASN A 43 9.97 -1.68 0.59
N PRO A 44 9.49 -1.89 -0.65
CA PRO A 44 10.20 -1.48 -1.86
C PRO A 44 10.44 0.03 -1.91
N LEU A 45 11.60 0.43 -2.41
CA LEU A 45 11.94 1.81 -2.76
C LEU A 45 12.05 1.92 -4.28
N ILE A 46 11.14 2.66 -4.88
CA ILE A 46 10.93 2.67 -6.34
C ILE A 46 11.22 4.08 -6.85
N ASN A 47 12.01 4.23 -7.92
CA ASN A 47 12.16 5.53 -8.56
C ASN A 47 10.80 6.06 -9.02
N LEU A 48 10.52 7.33 -8.72
CA LEU A 48 9.18 7.87 -8.91
C LEU A 48 8.78 7.95 -10.37
N ARG A 49 9.73 8.10 -11.29
CA ARG A 49 9.47 8.02 -12.74
C ARG A 49 8.99 6.62 -13.15
N ALA A 50 9.62 5.56 -12.64
CA ALA A 50 9.20 4.19 -12.93
C ALA A 50 7.79 3.91 -12.37
N PHE A 51 7.52 4.38 -11.16
CA PHE A 51 6.20 4.28 -10.53
C PHE A 51 5.14 5.09 -11.29
N TYR A 52 5.45 6.34 -11.64
CA TYR A 52 4.57 7.20 -12.42
C TYR A 52 4.25 6.60 -13.80
N ASN A 53 5.26 6.03 -14.47
CA ASN A 53 5.06 5.33 -15.74
C ASN A 53 4.11 4.13 -15.60
N PHE A 54 4.23 3.35 -14.51
CA PHE A 54 3.30 2.26 -14.23
C PHE A 54 1.87 2.81 -14.12
N ILE A 55 1.62 3.76 -13.21
CA ILE A 55 0.26 4.29 -12.98
C ILE A 55 -0.30 5.05 -14.18
N SER A 56 0.53 5.55 -15.11
CA SER A 56 0.08 6.29 -16.30
C SER A 56 -0.22 5.39 -17.50
N GLN A 57 0.22 4.13 -17.50
CA GLN A 57 0.03 3.18 -18.60
C GLN A 57 -1.26 2.36 -18.43
N HIS A 58 -2.37 3.05 -18.24
CA HIS A 58 -3.69 2.42 -18.11
C HIS A 58 -4.54 2.68 -19.36
N ASN A 59 -5.52 1.80 -19.59
CA ASN A 59 -6.59 2.06 -20.55
C ASN A 59 -7.75 2.79 -19.84
N ASP A 60 -8.68 3.34 -20.62
CA ASP A 60 -9.81 4.13 -20.09
C ASP A 60 -10.81 3.32 -19.22
N THR A 61 -10.68 1.99 -19.18
CA THR A 61 -11.60 1.11 -18.45
C THR A 61 -11.16 0.82 -17.01
N VAL A 62 -9.94 1.21 -16.66
CA VAL A 62 -9.32 1.06 -15.34
C VAL A 62 -9.33 2.42 -14.63
N SER A 63 -9.65 2.44 -13.33
CA SER A 63 -9.76 3.68 -12.56
C SER A 63 -8.67 3.87 -11.50
N GLY A 64 -7.80 2.87 -11.28
CA GLY A 64 -6.70 3.01 -10.33
C GLY A 64 -5.77 1.81 -10.21
N VAL A 65 -4.99 1.82 -9.14
CA VAL A 65 -4.07 0.76 -8.75
C VAL A 65 -4.52 0.08 -7.48
N ARG A 66 -4.47 -1.25 -7.50
CA ARG A 66 -4.77 -2.10 -6.37
C ARG A 66 -3.52 -2.78 -5.85
N PHE A 67 -3.41 -2.88 -4.53
CA PHE A 67 -2.34 -3.57 -3.82
C PHE A 67 -2.89 -4.82 -3.12
N TYR A 68 -2.22 -5.95 -3.32
CA TYR A 68 -2.51 -7.23 -2.70
C TYR A 68 -1.37 -7.64 -1.77
N PRO A 69 -1.69 -8.15 -0.56
CA PRO A 69 -0.71 -8.78 0.28
C PRO A 69 -0.35 -10.17 -0.26
N GLY A 70 0.92 -10.53 -0.15
CA GLY A 70 1.43 -11.83 -0.53
C GLY A 70 2.46 -12.34 0.48
N PHE A 71 2.70 -13.65 0.48
CA PHE A 71 3.64 -14.29 1.39
C PHE A 71 4.54 -15.27 0.64
N SER A 72 5.85 -15.14 0.85
CA SER A 72 6.86 -16.05 0.31
C SER A 72 7.89 -16.41 1.38
N ARG A 73 7.90 -17.68 1.78
CA ARG A 73 8.80 -18.26 2.79
C ARG A 73 8.65 -17.60 4.16
N ASP A 74 9.36 -16.50 4.38
CA ASP A 74 9.40 -15.71 5.61
C ASP A 74 9.13 -14.22 5.35
N LYS A 75 8.69 -13.86 4.14
CA LYS A 75 8.55 -12.47 3.67
C LYS A 75 7.10 -12.12 3.34
N LEU A 76 6.66 -10.96 3.80
CA LEU A 76 5.46 -10.27 3.32
C LEU A 76 5.82 -9.40 2.12
N ILE A 77 5.15 -9.63 0.99
CA ILE A 77 5.41 -9.03 -0.32
C ILE A 77 4.14 -8.34 -0.82
N LEU A 78 4.27 -7.16 -1.42
CA LEU A 78 3.15 -6.49 -2.07
C LEU A 78 3.14 -6.84 -3.56
N SER A 79 1.95 -7.08 -4.12
CA SER A 79 1.74 -7.06 -5.57
C SER A 79 0.79 -5.93 -5.90
N MET A 80 0.98 -5.26 -7.04
CA MET A 80 0.08 -4.20 -7.49
C MET A 80 -0.38 -4.41 -8.93
N CYS A 81 -1.59 -3.95 -9.23
CA CYS A 81 -2.15 -4.05 -10.57
C CYS A 81 -3.11 -2.90 -10.90
N HIS A 82 -3.32 -2.70 -12.20
CA HIS A 82 -4.34 -1.79 -12.71
C HIS A 82 -5.72 -2.40 -12.52
N ASP A 83 -6.60 -1.79 -11.75
CA ASP A 83 -7.96 -2.32 -11.58
C ASP A 83 -9.04 -1.24 -11.62
N ASN A 84 -10.28 -1.68 -11.77
CA ASN A 84 -11.45 -0.84 -11.61
C ASN A 84 -12.18 -1.23 -10.31
N VAL A 85 -12.64 -0.21 -9.59
CA VAL A 85 -13.49 -0.29 -8.40
C VAL A 85 -14.70 -1.23 -8.57
N GLU A 86 -15.15 -1.52 -9.78
CA GLU A 86 -16.34 -2.39 -9.98
C GLU A 86 -16.08 -3.65 -10.82
N SER A 87 -14.85 -3.90 -11.26
CA SER A 87 -14.55 -4.97 -12.20
C SER A 87 -14.36 -6.34 -11.53
N THR A 88 -14.90 -7.38 -12.17
CA THR A 88 -14.59 -8.80 -11.92
C THR A 88 -13.56 -9.35 -12.91
N THR A 89 -13.17 -8.54 -13.90
CA THR A 89 -12.26 -8.91 -14.99
C THR A 89 -10.82 -8.87 -14.48
N PRO A 90 -10.00 -9.90 -14.73
CA PRO A 90 -8.59 -9.92 -14.32
C PRO A 90 -7.83 -8.73 -14.93
N SER A 91 -7.02 -8.05 -14.11
CA SER A 91 -6.11 -7.00 -14.60
C SER A 91 -5.09 -7.56 -15.59
N GLU A 92 -4.67 -6.74 -16.56
CA GLU A 92 -3.63 -7.09 -17.54
C GLU A 92 -2.25 -6.51 -17.19
N VAL A 93 -2.20 -5.50 -16.31
CA VAL A 93 -0.95 -4.80 -15.94
C VAL A 93 -0.65 -5.04 -14.47
N TRP A 94 0.45 -5.74 -14.21
CA TRP A 94 0.86 -6.20 -12.87
C TRP A 94 2.32 -5.90 -12.57
N ALA A 95 2.61 -5.70 -11.30
CA ALA A 95 3.95 -5.62 -10.75
C ALA A 95 4.02 -6.36 -9.41
N GLN A 96 5.06 -7.18 -9.24
CA GLN A 96 5.39 -7.79 -7.96
C GLN A 96 6.51 -6.98 -7.31
N LEU A 97 6.30 -6.58 -6.06
CA LEU A 97 7.22 -5.76 -5.30
C LEU A 97 7.98 -6.62 -4.28
N ASP A 98 8.78 -7.55 -4.79
CA ASP A 98 9.42 -8.62 -4.03
C ASP A 98 10.84 -8.30 -3.54
N ASN A 99 11.36 -7.14 -3.93
CA ASN A 99 12.68 -6.66 -3.57
C ASN A 99 12.62 -5.31 -2.87
N ASN A 100 13.45 -5.16 -1.83
CA ASN A 100 13.66 -3.88 -1.13
C ASN A 100 14.53 -2.89 -1.93
N LEU A 101 14.99 -3.27 -3.12
CA LEU A 101 16.02 -2.57 -3.87
C LEU A 101 15.45 -1.48 -4.78
N TYR A 102 16.27 -0.44 -4.96
CA TYR A 102 16.07 0.66 -5.89
C TYR A 102 15.71 0.14 -7.29
N HIS A 103 14.48 0.42 -7.73
CA HIS A 103 14.13 0.31 -9.14
C HIS A 103 14.70 1.52 -9.88
N SER A 104 15.71 1.31 -10.72
CA SER A 104 16.21 2.34 -11.64
C SER A 104 15.08 2.89 -12.52
N HIS A 105 15.14 4.17 -12.88
CA HIS A 105 14.15 4.81 -13.74
C HIS A 105 13.97 4.13 -15.11
N ASP A 106 14.98 3.37 -15.56
CA ASP A 106 14.98 2.68 -16.86
C ASP A 106 14.40 1.26 -16.82
N ILE A 107 14.13 0.72 -15.64
CA ILE A 107 13.61 -0.64 -15.49
C ILE A 107 12.09 -0.57 -15.33
N PRO A 108 11.30 -1.11 -16.27
CA PRO A 108 9.86 -1.20 -16.12
C PRO A 108 9.48 -1.99 -14.87
N LEU A 109 8.47 -1.53 -14.12
CA LEU A 109 7.92 -2.25 -12.98
C LEU A 109 7.05 -3.46 -13.39
N ILE A 110 6.75 -3.60 -14.68
CA ILE A 110 5.79 -4.59 -15.17
C ILE A 110 6.43 -5.98 -15.17
N ASN A 111 5.89 -6.85 -14.32
CA ASN A 111 6.16 -8.28 -14.31
C ASN A 111 4.82 -9.00 -14.51
N SER A 112 4.59 -9.52 -15.72
CA SER A 112 3.32 -10.10 -16.14
C SER A 112 2.99 -11.49 -15.55
N ASP A 113 3.53 -11.84 -14.37
CA ASP A 113 3.33 -13.16 -13.74
C ASP A 113 2.16 -13.17 -12.74
N ILE A 114 0.95 -13.15 -13.29
CA ILE A 114 -0.30 -13.23 -12.51
C ILE A 114 -0.45 -14.55 -11.73
N VAL A 115 0.16 -15.64 -12.21
CA VAL A 115 0.10 -16.96 -11.57
C VAL A 115 0.91 -16.95 -10.28
N ASN A 116 2.10 -16.38 -10.31
CA ASN A 116 2.91 -16.20 -9.11
C ASN A 116 2.22 -15.25 -8.12
N ALA A 117 1.62 -14.15 -8.57
CA ALA A 117 0.90 -13.22 -7.69
C ALA A 117 -0.27 -13.89 -6.95
N ARG A 118 -1.06 -14.70 -7.65
CA ARG A 118 -2.12 -15.55 -7.04
C ARG A 118 -1.56 -16.52 -6.02
N THR A 119 -0.43 -17.16 -6.33
CA THR A 119 0.23 -18.10 -5.42
C THR A 119 0.69 -17.40 -4.14
N LEU A 120 1.31 -16.21 -4.26
CA LEU A 120 1.72 -15.40 -3.12
C LEU A 120 0.53 -14.97 -2.26
N LYS A 121 -0.58 -14.55 -2.87
CA LYS A 121 -1.81 -14.18 -2.16
C LYS A 121 -2.40 -15.37 -1.41
N ARG A 122 -2.52 -16.53 -2.07
CA ARG A 122 -3.00 -17.76 -1.42
C ARG A 122 -2.10 -18.14 -0.23
N ASN A 123 -0.78 -18.09 -0.41
CA ASN A 123 0.15 -18.37 0.68
C ASN A 123 -0.04 -17.40 1.86
N TYR A 124 -0.34 -16.13 1.60
CA TYR A 124 -0.66 -15.18 2.65
C TYR A 124 -1.93 -15.59 3.41
N ASP A 125 -2.99 -15.93 2.69
CA ASP A 125 -4.26 -16.34 3.29
C ASP A 125 -4.12 -17.62 4.15
N GLU A 126 -3.32 -18.57 3.68
CA GLU A 126 -3.15 -19.88 4.33
C GLU A 126 -2.17 -19.86 5.50
N ASN A 127 -1.14 -18.99 5.46
CA ASN A 127 0.01 -19.10 6.38
C ASN A 127 0.18 -17.92 7.33
N VAL A 128 -0.44 -16.77 7.04
CA VAL A 128 -0.26 -15.56 7.84
C VAL A 128 -1.41 -15.40 8.84
N TYR A 129 -1.06 -15.03 10.06
CA TYR A 129 -1.96 -14.74 11.17
C TYR A 129 -1.84 -13.27 11.51
N ILE A 130 -2.97 -12.65 11.84
CA ILE A 130 -3.03 -11.27 12.34
C ILE A 130 -3.60 -11.31 13.75
N ASN A 131 -2.82 -10.83 14.73
CA ASN A 131 -3.14 -10.90 16.15
C ASN A 131 -3.55 -12.33 16.59
N GLY A 132 -2.79 -13.32 16.11
CA GLY A 132 -3.00 -14.74 16.42
C GLY A 132 -4.20 -15.39 15.72
N LEU A 133 -4.98 -14.63 14.93
CA LEU A 133 -6.13 -15.14 14.20
C LEU A 133 -5.76 -15.47 12.75
N PRO A 134 -6.21 -16.62 12.22
CA PRO A 134 -6.01 -16.95 10.80
C PRO A 134 -6.69 -15.91 9.90
N GLN A 135 -6.33 -15.88 8.61
CA GLN A 135 -7.10 -15.13 7.64
C GLN A 135 -8.45 -15.84 7.44
N VAL A 136 -9.55 -15.09 7.53
CA VAL A 136 -10.89 -15.63 7.26
C VAL A 136 -11.18 -15.40 5.78
N PRO A 137 -11.46 -16.46 4.99
CA PRO A 137 -11.84 -16.31 3.59
C PRO A 137 -13.06 -15.39 3.45
N GLY A 138 -12.94 -14.32 2.66
CA GLY A 138 -13.97 -13.30 2.50
C GLY A 138 -13.99 -12.19 3.56
N ASP A 139 -13.09 -12.22 4.56
CA ASP A 139 -12.86 -11.08 5.46
C ASP A 139 -12.11 -9.97 4.71
N ARG A 140 -12.88 -8.94 4.36
CA ARG A 140 -12.58 -7.89 3.38
C ARG A 140 -11.49 -6.91 3.82
N THR A 141 -11.20 -6.91 5.11
CA THR A 141 -10.10 -6.19 5.76
C THR A 141 -8.70 -6.53 5.23
N ARG A 142 -8.51 -7.78 4.82
CA ARG A 142 -7.21 -8.44 4.60
C ARG A 142 -6.89 -8.69 3.13
N ILE A 143 -7.75 -8.23 2.23
CA ILE A 143 -7.75 -8.70 0.82
C ILE A 143 -6.91 -7.80 -0.08
N SER A 144 -7.15 -6.48 -0.05
CA SER A 144 -6.42 -5.53 -0.90
C SER A 144 -6.70 -4.07 -0.51
N ARG A 145 -5.89 -3.14 -1.01
CA ARG A 145 -6.13 -1.68 -0.96
C ARG A 145 -6.22 -1.12 -2.38
N PHE A 146 -7.11 -0.17 -2.62
CA PHE A 146 -7.31 0.43 -3.94
C PHE A 146 -7.11 1.93 -3.85
N TYR A 147 -6.43 2.47 -4.86
CA TYR A 147 -6.16 3.89 -5.00
C TYR A 147 -6.50 4.29 -6.43
N THR A 148 -7.33 5.30 -6.59
CA THR A 148 -7.59 5.90 -7.90
C THR A 148 -6.31 6.50 -8.48
N PHE A 149 -6.23 6.59 -9.81
CA PHE A 149 -5.09 7.27 -10.45
C PHE A 149 -5.00 8.74 -10.03
N ASP A 150 -6.14 9.40 -9.76
CA ASP A 150 -6.19 10.77 -9.29
C ASP A 150 -5.60 10.91 -7.87
N GLU A 151 -5.89 9.99 -6.95
CA GLU A 151 -5.27 9.95 -5.61
C GLU A 151 -3.74 9.80 -5.73
N MET A 152 -3.28 8.79 -6.48
CA MET A 152 -1.84 8.55 -6.66
C MET A 152 -1.12 9.71 -7.35
N THR A 153 -1.76 10.34 -8.35
CA THR A 153 -1.18 11.50 -9.05
C THR A 153 -1.13 12.72 -8.14
N SER A 154 -2.18 12.95 -7.35
CA SER A 154 -2.22 14.07 -6.40
C SER A 154 -1.16 13.92 -5.31
N LEU A 155 -0.99 12.71 -4.76
CA LEU A 155 0.09 12.38 -3.84
C LEU A 155 1.47 12.71 -4.42
N ILE A 156 1.69 12.43 -5.70
CA ILE A 156 2.97 12.70 -6.37
C ILE A 156 3.15 14.21 -6.60
N ASP A 157 2.17 14.85 -7.23
CA ASP A 157 2.27 16.25 -7.68
C ASP A 157 2.29 17.25 -6.51
N ASP A 158 1.64 16.95 -5.37
CA ASP A 158 1.66 17.80 -4.16
C ASP A 158 3.03 17.81 -3.45
N ASN A 159 3.87 16.83 -3.74
CA ASN A 159 5.08 16.52 -2.96
C ASN A 159 6.36 16.53 -3.81
N VAL A 160 6.25 16.64 -5.14
CA VAL A 160 7.38 16.61 -6.07
C VAL A 160 7.48 17.94 -6.82
N PRO A 161 8.47 18.78 -6.50
CA PRO A 161 8.67 20.06 -7.16
C PRO A 161 8.83 19.90 -8.67
N LEU A 162 8.08 20.70 -9.43
CA LEU A 162 8.21 20.80 -10.89
C LEU A 162 8.10 19.46 -11.63
N ARG A 163 7.48 18.43 -11.02
CA ARG A 163 7.33 17.08 -11.59
C ARG A 163 8.68 16.41 -11.95
N ASP A 164 9.73 16.67 -11.17
CA ASP A 164 11.07 16.10 -11.38
C ASP A 164 11.16 14.62 -10.92
N TYR A 165 10.29 13.75 -11.44
CA TYR A 165 10.11 12.37 -10.95
C TYR A 165 11.37 11.49 -10.97
N GLN A 166 12.38 11.84 -11.78
CA GLN A 166 13.63 11.08 -11.87
C GLN A 166 14.51 11.22 -10.62
N ASN A 167 14.40 12.32 -9.88
CA ASN A 167 15.24 12.64 -8.72
C ASN A 167 14.57 12.31 -7.38
N PHE A 168 13.44 11.60 -7.42
CA PHE A 168 12.71 11.17 -6.24
C PHE A 168 12.40 9.68 -6.30
N CYS A 169 12.16 9.10 -5.13
CA CYS A 169 11.69 7.74 -4.98
C CYS A 169 10.39 7.72 -4.17
N ILE A 170 9.55 6.71 -4.38
CA ILE A 170 8.45 6.35 -3.49
C ILE A 170 8.82 5.07 -2.73
N GLN A 171 8.79 5.14 -1.41
CA GLN A 171 8.81 3.96 -0.56
C GLN A 171 7.37 3.51 -0.34
N ILE A 172 7.11 2.23 -0.59
CA ILE A 172 5.81 1.61 -0.32
C ILE A 172 6.01 0.70 0.89
N GLU A 173 5.20 0.91 1.91
CA GLU A 173 5.39 0.33 3.22
C GLU A 173 4.14 -0.39 3.71
N TRP A 174 4.33 -1.45 4.49
CA TRP A 174 3.24 -2.10 5.22
C TRP A 174 2.83 -1.26 6.42
N GLY A 175 1.51 -1.17 6.65
CA GLY A 175 0.91 -0.66 7.89
C GLY A 175 -0.15 -1.61 8.43
N MET A 176 -0.42 -1.52 9.73
CA MET A 176 -1.42 -2.34 10.41
C MET A 176 -2.48 -1.46 11.08
N VAL A 177 -3.70 -1.46 10.54
CA VAL A 177 -4.84 -0.77 11.18
C VAL A 177 -5.36 -1.68 12.31
N TYR A 178 -5.19 -1.28 13.56
CA TYR A 178 -5.74 -2.03 14.70
C TYR A 178 -7.05 -1.42 15.19
N ASP A 179 -7.73 -2.12 16.12
CA ASP A 179 -9.09 -1.80 16.57
C ASP A 179 -9.25 -0.33 16.99
N ALA A 180 -8.31 0.24 17.75
CA ALA A 180 -8.45 1.63 18.21
C ALA A 180 -8.34 2.65 17.06
N MET A 181 -7.65 2.32 15.97
CA MET A 181 -7.54 3.20 14.80
C MET A 181 -8.72 3.07 13.84
N THR A 182 -9.50 1.98 13.90
CA THR A 182 -10.63 1.77 12.97
C THR A 182 -11.62 2.91 12.98
N THR A 183 -11.92 3.48 14.15
CA THR A 183 -12.84 4.63 14.30
C THR A 183 -12.28 5.88 13.62
N ILE A 184 -10.97 6.13 13.77
CA ILE A 184 -10.29 7.27 13.13
C ILE A 184 -10.35 7.12 11.61
N PHE A 185 -9.99 5.94 11.08
CA PHE A 185 -10.03 5.69 9.64
C PHE A 185 -11.45 5.78 9.06
N SER A 186 -12.43 5.21 9.77
CA SER A 186 -13.84 5.25 9.37
C SER A 186 -14.43 6.66 9.35
N SER A 187 -13.91 7.56 10.19
CA SER A 187 -14.33 8.97 10.22
C SER A 187 -13.78 9.79 9.04
N ARG A 188 -12.59 9.43 8.54
CA ARG A 188 -11.87 10.12 7.46
C ARG A 188 -12.22 9.58 6.08
N CYS A 189 -12.46 8.28 5.99
CA CYS A 189 -12.86 7.61 4.78
C CYS A 189 -14.24 6.98 5.04
N ARG A 190 -15.31 7.61 4.53
CA ARG A 190 -16.65 7.02 4.63
C ARG A 190 -16.70 5.81 3.73
N VAL A 191 -16.67 4.66 4.37
CA VAL A 191 -16.53 3.34 3.75
C VAL A 191 -17.66 2.45 4.17
N ASP A 192 -18.15 1.65 3.24
CA ASP A 192 -19.14 0.63 3.55
C ASP A 192 -18.49 -0.44 4.44
N ASN A 193 -19.06 -0.67 5.63
CA ASN A 193 -18.62 -1.66 6.63
C ASN A 193 -17.32 -1.27 7.39
N PRO A 194 -17.35 -0.23 8.25
CA PRO A 194 -16.18 0.30 8.98
C PRO A 194 -15.44 -0.72 9.88
N ASN A 195 -16.14 -1.76 10.33
CA ASN A 195 -15.53 -2.86 11.08
C ASN A 195 -14.62 -3.74 10.23
N GLN A 196 -14.63 -3.54 8.89
CA GLN A 196 -13.84 -4.29 7.93
C GLN A 196 -12.55 -3.57 7.49
N HIS A 197 -12.01 -2.68 8.33
CA HIS A 197 -10.80 -1.89 8.02
C HIS A 197 -9.56 -2.31 8.81
N TYR A 198 -9.75 -3.20 9.78
CA TYR A 198 -8.73 -3.73 10.66
C TYR A 198 -7.77 -4.72 9.97
N GLY A 199 -6.45 -4.52 10.06
CA GLY A 199 -5.46 -5.54 9.71
C GLY A 199 -4.39 -5.01 8.77
N PHE A 200 -4.73 -4.77 7.51
CA PHE A 200 -3.76 -4.40 6.46
C PHE A 200 -3.95 -2.96 6.00
N THR A 201 -2.85 -2.22 5.77
CA THR A 201 -2.86 -1.01 4.96
C THR A 201 -1.52 -0.82 4.25
N VAL A 202 -1.51 0.06 3.25
CA VAL A 202 -0.31 0.45 2.53
C VAL A 202 -0.04 1.92 2.86
N LEU A 203 1.23 2.23 3.10
CA LEU A 203 1.74 3.55 3.42
C LEU A 203 2.71 3.98 2.32
N PHE A 204 2.65 5.24 1.92
CA PHE A 204 3.53 5.82 0.92
C PHE A 204 4.41 6.90 1.52
N HIS A 205 5.67 6.93 1.10
CA HIS A 205 6.63 7.98 1.47
C HIS A 205 7.43 8.41 0.26
N ILE A 206 7.41 9.70 -0.07
CA ILE A 206 8.29 10.24 -1.09
C ILE A 206 9.63 10.60 -0.45
N LYS A 207 10.71 10.18 -1.10
CA LYS A 207 12.10 10.34 -0.70
C LYS A 207 12.90 11.00 -1.81
N ASP A 208 14.03 11.60 -1.46
CA ASP A 208 14.98 12.09 -2.45
C ASP A 208 15.65 10.94 -3.22
N SER A 209 16.50 11.28 -4.20
CA SER A 209 17.24 10.32 -5.03
C SER A 209 18.23 9.46 -4.23
N ASN A 210 18.63 9.89 -3.04
CA ASN A 210 19.52 9.15 -2.15
C ASN A 210 18.74 8.26 -1.15
N GLY A 211 17.40 8.31 -1.19
CA GLY A 211 16.54 7.59 -0.25
C GLY A 211 16.42 8.23 1.12
N ASN A 212 16.82 9.51 1.25
CA ASN A 212 16.53 10.29 2.45
C ASN A 212 15.06 10.70 2.43
N SER A 213 14.41 10.61 3.58
CA SER A 213 13.05 11.09 3.71
C SER A 213 13.03 12.60 3.49
N LEU A 214 12.07 13.08 2.69
CA LEU A 214 11.85 14.53 2.53
C LEU A 214 11.32 15.16 3.82
N ILE A 215 10.77 14.32 4.70
CA ILE A 215 10.27 14.66 6.03
C ILE A 215 10.86 13.68 7.04
N ASP A 216 11.34 14.20 8.16
CA ASP A 216 11.70 13.38 9.30
C ASP A 216 10.42 12.89 10.02
N THR A 217 10.10 11.61 9.86
CA THR A 217 8.88 11.03 10.43
C THR A 217 8.96 10.81 11.94
N GLU A 218 10.13 11.02 12.57
CA GLU A 218 10.31 11.00 14.03
C GLU A 218 9.94 12.35 14.67
N GLN A 219 9.76 13.41 13.89
CA GLN A 219 9.34 14.73 14.39
C GLN A 219 7.82 14.88 14.40
N GLY A 220 7.31 15.69 15.34
CA GLY A 220 5.89 16.04 15.40
C GLY A 220 5.41 16.76 14.13
N TYR A 221 4.14 16.60 13.77
CA TYR A 221 3.55 17.30 12.62
C TYR A 221 3.55 18.83 12.83
N ASP A 222 4.21 19.54 11.91
CA ASP A 222 4.24 21.01 11.83
C ASP A 222 3.73 21.44 10.43
N PRO A 223 2.50 21.99 10.33
CA PRO A 223 1.88 22.33 9.05
C PRO A 223 2.66 23.39 8.25
N ASP A 224 3.54 24.16 8.88
CA ASP A 224 4.35 25.19 8.21
C ASP A 224 5.63 24.60 7.59
N ASN A 225 6.07 23.41 8.05
CA ASN A 225 7.23 22.70 7.53
C ASN A 225 6.87 21.63 6.48
N TYR A 226 5.59 21.27 6.37
CA TYR A 226 5.14 20.11 5.59
C TYR A 226 3.97 20.47 4.67
N SER A 227 4.09 20.23 3.35
CA SER A 227 2.90 20.21 2.49
C SER A 227 1.96 19.06 2.88
N LEU A 228 0.65 19.28 2.78
CA LEU A 228 -0.39 18.54 3.49
C LEU A 228 -0.49 17.03 3.22
N SER A 229 0.26 16.41 2.30
CA SER A 229 -0.13 15.15 1.64
C SER A 229 0.89 13.99 1.69
N TYR A 230 1.92 14.00 2.55
CA TYR A 230 3.04 13.02 2.43
C TYR A 230 2.79 11.61 2.97
N LEU A 231 1.72 11.40 3.74
CA LEU A 231 1.43 10.13 4.41
C LEU A 231 0.01 9.69 4.06
N GLU A 232 -0.18 9.14 2.87
CA GLU A 232 -1.48 8.62 2.47
C GLU A 232 -1.66 7.19 3.00
N VAL A 233 -2.80 6.96 3.63
CA VAL A 233 -3.31 5.62 3.92
C VAL A 233 -4.31 5.26 2.86
N GLY A 234 -4.12 4.08 2.29
CA GLY A 234 -5.03 3.60 1.27
C GLY A 234 -6.47 3.51 1.65
N THR A 235 -7.25 4.01 0.69
CA THR A 235 -8.68 3.77 0.63
C THR A 235 -8.90 2.24 0.61
N PRO A 236 -9.63 1.73 1.59
CA PRO A 236 -10.07 0.35 1.65
C PRO A 236 -10.92 0.05 0.43
N CYS A 237 -10.64 -1.05 -0.25
CA CYS A 237 -11.39 -1.37 -1.46
C CYS A 237 -12.87 -1.62 -1.14
N PRO A 238 -13.82 -1.17 -1.99
CA PRO A 238 -15.20 -1.60 -1.89
C PRO A 238 -15.37 -3.14 -1.96
N PRO A 239 -16.48 -3.66 -1.43
CA PRO A 239 -16.64 -5.07 -1.06
C PRO A 239 -16.76 -6.08 -2.21
N ARG A 240 -16.56 -5.69 -3.48
CA ARG A 240 -16.94 -6.48 -4.66
C ARG A 240 -15.86 -6.70 -5.71
N CYS A 241 -14.65 -6.21 -5.48
CA CYS A 241 -13.71 -5.97 -6.58
C CYS A 241 -12.63 -7.05 -6.66
N GLY A 242 -12.51 -7.69 -7.83
CA GLY A 242 -11.42 -8.59 -8.18
C GLY A 242 -11.48 -9.96 -7.48
N ILE A 243 -11.65 -11.01 -8.26
CA ILE A 243 -11.33 -12.38 -7.85
C ILE A 243 -9.82 -12.56 -8.10
N ILE A 244 -9.02 -12.58 -7.03
CA ILE A 244 -7.71 -13.27 -7.03
C ILE A 244 -7.87 -14.58 -6.30
#